data_AF-A0A948YI15-F1
#
_entry.id   AF-A0A948YI15-F1
#
_cell.length_a   1.000
_cell.length_b   1.000
_cell.length_c   1.000
_cell.angle_alpha   90.00
_cell.angle_beta   90.00
_cell.angle_gamma   90.00
#
_symmetry.space_group_name_H-M   'P 1'
#
loop_
_entity.id
_entity.type
_entity.pdbx_description
1 polymer ?
#
loop_
_entity_poly.entity_id
_entity_poly.type
_entity_poly.pdbx_seq_one_letter_code
_entity_poly.pdbx_strand_id
1 'polypeptide(L)'
;MLGFVLRKIFGTKYERDIKQLKPLIERINALEPDISKLSDEELRAKTEEFRSRIKEKEKEFEEEIRELRKELSSAVSPKEREKIKSRLKETRNKILESILSEAFAVVREVGKRTINMRHFDVQLIGGVVLHQGKIAEMATGEGKTLVATLNAYLNGLTGEGVHIITVNDYLARRDTEWMGPIYHFLGLSMGCIQHDKSFLFDLSLSETGKWESDKVGSGIYLRPVSRQEAYLADVTYGTNNEFGFDYLRDNMAIRLEDRVQRKLNYAIVDEVDS
;
A
#
# COMPACT_ATOMS: atom_id res chain seq x y z
N MET A 1 17.96 -35.44 15.43
CA MET A 1 17.45 -35.22 16.80
C MET A 1 17.79 -33.85 17.37
N LEU A 2 19.05 -33.38 17.31
CA LEU A 2 19.46 -32.09 17.87
C LEU A 2 18.65 -30.88 17.33
N GLY A 3 18.40 -30.82 16.02
CA GLY A 3 17.60 -29.75 15.40
C GLY A 3 16.11 -29.75 15.75
N PHE A 4 15.55 -30.89 16.15
CA PHE A 4 14.14 -31.00 16.59
C PHE A 4 13.99 -30.49 18.02
N VAL A 5 14.93 -30.83 18.91
CA VAL A 5 14.98 -30.33 20.29
C VAL A 5 15.26 -28.82 20.30
N LEU A 6 16.19 -28.33 19.48
CA LEU A 6 16.45 -26.89 19.34
C LEU A 6 15.25 -26.10 18.79
N ARG A 7 14.48 -26.63 17.83
CA ARG A 7 13.22 -26.00 17.37
C ARG A 7 12.15 -25.99 18.47
N LYS A 8 12.07 -27.03 19.29
CA LYS A 8 11.10 -27.10 20.40
C LYS A 8 11.43 -26.13 21.54
N ILE A 9 12.71 -25.80 21.73
CA ILE A 9 13.19 -24.87 22.77
C ILE A 9 13.19 -23.41 22.28
N PHE A 10 13.62 -23.16 21.04
CA PHE A 10 13.80 -21.80 20.50
C PHE A 10 12.75 -21.38 19.47
N GLY A 11 11.79 -22.25 19.16
CA GLY A 11 10.80 -22.02 18.12
C GLY A 11 11.35 -22.11 16.69
N THR A 12 10.44 -22.04 15.73
CA THR A 12 10.77 -21.92 14.30
C THR A 12 11.30 -20.52 13.96
N LYS A 13 11.94 -20.36 12.79
CA LYS A 13 12.34 -19.03 12.30
C LYS A 13 11.13 -18.09 12.23
N TYR A 14 9.99 -18.58 11.73
CA TYR A 14 8.75 -17.82 11.63
C TYR A 14 8.24 -17.34 12.99
N GLU A 15 8.25 -18.20 14.01
CA GLU A 15 7.84 -17.81 15.37
C GLU A 15 8.74 -16.72 15.95
N ARG A 16 10.06 -16.79 15.68
CA ARG A 16 11.00 -15.75 16.11
C ARG A 16 10.77 -14.44 15.37
N ASP A 17 10.59 -14.49 14.07
CA ASP A 17 10.33 -13.31 13.23
C ASP A 17 9.03 -12.63 13.69
N ILE A 18 7.95 -13.39 13.92
CA ILE A 18 6.69 -12.87 14.48
C ILE A 18 6.91 -12.28 15.89
N LYS A 19 7.68 -12.95 16.75
CA LYS A 19 7.97 -12.47 18.10
C LYS A 19 8.71 -11.12 18.09
N GLN A 20 9.58 -10.88 17.11
CA GLN A 20 10.26 -9.60 16.94
C GLN A 20 9.31 -8.46 16.54
N LEU A 21 8.17 -8.78 15.92
CA LEU A 21 7.17 -7.77 15.55
C LEU A 21 6.24 -7.39 16.70
N LYS A 22 6.13 -8.21 17.75
CA LYS A 22 5.22 -7.97 18.88
C LYS A 22 5.32 -6.56 19.50
N PRO A 23 6.52 -6.03 19.80
CA PRO A 23 6.62 -4.69 20.39
C PRO A 23 6.04 -3.59 19.48
N LEU A 24 6.16 -3.76 18.16
CA LEU A 24 5.59 -2.82 17.19
C LEU A 24 4.05 -2.93 17.15
N ILE A 25 3.50 -4.15 17.20
CA ILE A 25 2.05 -4.37 17.26
C ILE A 25 1.47 -3.81 18.56
N GLU A 26 2.15 -4.03 19.69
CA GLU A 26 1.78 -3.45 20.98
C GLU A 26 1.78 -1.92 20.93
N ARG A 27 2.77 -1.31 20.28
CA ARG A 27 2.80 0.15 20.06
C ARG A 27 1.61 0.62 19.21
N ILE A 28 1.22 -0.10 18.16
CA ILE A 28 0.04 0.24 17.36
C ILE A 28 -1.23 0.13 18.20
N ASN A 29 -1.38 -0.97 18.95
CA ASN A 29 -2.53 -1.20 19.83
C ASN A 29 -2.65 -0.12 20.93
N ALA A 30 -1.52 0.32 21.49
CA ALA A 30 -1.49 1.36 22.52
C ALA A 30 -1.98 2.73 22.02
N LEU A 31 -1.95 2.99 20.71
CA LEU A 31 -2.44 4.24 20.11
C LEU A 31 -3.97 4.24 19.91
N GLU A 32 -4.61 3.08 19.87
CA GLU A 32 -6.03 2.96 19.55
C GLU A 32 -6.97 3.75 20.48
N PRO A 33 -6.77 3.79 21.82
CA PRO A 33 -7.63 4.58 22.70
C PRO A 33 -7.59 6.08 22.41
N ASP A 34 -6.47 6.61 21.90
CA ASP A 34 -6.33 8.03 21.61
C ASP A 34 -6.78 8.36 20.19
N ILE A 35 -6.44 7.51 19.22
CA ILE A 35 -6.92 7.64 17.83
C ILE A 35 -8.45 7.53 17.74
N SER A 36 -9.08 6.64 18.52
CA SER A 36 -10.54 6.49 18.51
C SER A 36 -11.30 7.69 19.07
N LYS A 37 -10.65 8.58 19.83
CA LYS A 37 -11.25 9.83 20.34
C LYS A 37 -11.22 10.95 19.31
N LEU A 38 -10.38 10.85 18.28
CA LEU A 38 -10.25 11.89 17.27
C LEU A 38 -11.56 12.05 16.50
N SER A 39 -11.92 13.29 16.18
CA SER A 39 -13.01 13.59 15.24
C SER A 39 -12.66 13.10 13.83
N ASP A 40 -13.64 13.07 12.94
CA ASP A 40 -13.38 12.73 11.56
C ASP A 40 -12.44 13.76 10.91
N GLU A 41 -12.61 15.05 11.19
CA GLU A 41 -11.72 16.12 10.72
C GLU A 41 -10.28 15.93 11.22
N GLU A 42 -10.11 15.57 12.48
CA GLU A 42 -8.79 15.30 13.06
C GLU A 42 -8.13 14.07 12.42
N LEU A 43 -8.89 13.00 12.16
CA LEU A 43 -8.37 11.82 11.44
C LEU A 43 -7.96 12.16 10.01
N ARG A 44 -8.75 12.99 9.28
CA ARG A 44 -8.37 13.46 7.93
C ARG A 44 -7.10 14.30 7.97
N ALA A 45 -6.95 15.16 8.99
CA ALA A 45 -5.79 16.01 9.15
C ALA A 45 -4.48 15.22 9.40
N LYS A 46 -4.56 13.98 9.92
CA LYS A 46 -3.38 13.11 10.08
C LYS A 46 -2.64 12.86 8.76
N THR A 47 -3.33 12.83 7.62
CA THR A 47 -2.69 12.66 6.31
C THR A 47 -1.66 13.76 6.02
N GLU A 48 -2.02 15.04 6.21
CA GLU A 48 -1.12 16.17 5.97
C GLU A 48 -0.02 16.28 7.03
N GLU A 49 -0.32 15.93 8.28
CA GLU A 49 0.69 15.78 9.33
C GLU A 49 1.75 14.73 8.93
N PHE A 50 1.31 13.55 8.50
CA PHE A 50 2.22 12.48 8.10
C PHE A 50 3.02 12.84 6.85
N ARG A 51 2.41 13.46 5.84
CA ARG A 51 3.12 13.97 4.65
C ARG A 51 4.23 14.95 5.05
N SER A 52 3.94 15.85 6.00
CA SER A 52 4.93 16.81 6.50
C SER A 52 6.07 16.13 7.25
N ARG A 53 5.76 15.14 8.11
CA ARG A 53 6.76 14.35 8.85
C ARG A 53 7.63 13.50 7.93
N ILE A 54 7.07 12.92 6.87
CA ILE A 54 7.83 12.20 5.84
C ILE A 54 8.83 13.16 5.18
N LYS A 55 8.38 14.32 4.70
CA LYS A 55 9.25 15.31 4.06
C LYS A 55 10.37 15.80 4.98
N GLU A 56 10.07 16.01 6.26
CA GLU A 56 11.09 16.39 7.23
C GLU A 56 12.10 15.26 7.45
N LYS A 57 11.62 14.02 7.58
CA LYS A 57 12.48 12.85 7.75
C LYS A 57 13.32 12.55 6.51
N GLU A 58 12.81 12.81 5.32
CA GLU A 58 13.54 12.68 4.05
C GLU A 58 14.79 13.57 4.00
N LYS A 59 14.76 14.76 4.61
CA LYS A 59 15.94 15.66 4.67
C LYS A 59 17.11 15.03 5.41
N GLU A 60 16.86 14.23 6.44
CA GLU A 60 17.91 13.51 7.18
C GLU A 60 18.68 12.51 6.28
N PHE A 61 18.04 12.05 5.20
CA PHE A 61 18.58 11.05 4.27
C PHE A 61 18.84 11.60 2.87
N GLU A 62 18.66 12.90 2.64
CA GLU A 62 18.70 13.51 1.30
C GLU A 62 20.04 13.24 0.61
N GLU A 63 21.14 13.41 1.35
CA GLU A 63 22.50 13.17 0.86
C GLU A 63 22.72 11.69 0.52
N GLU A 64 22.34 10.77 1.41
CA GLU A 64 22.45 9.32 1.17
C GLU A 64 21.65 8.91 -0.07
N ILE A 65 20.41 9.40 -0.21
CA ILE A 65 19.55 9.13 -1.37
C ILE A 65 20.16 9.68 -2.65
N ARG A 66 20.74 10.90 -2.60
CA ARG A 66 21.40 11.53 -3.76
C ARG A 66 22.60 10.71 -4.23
N GLU A 67 23.46 10.29 -3.31
CA GLU A 67 24.62 9.44 -3.62
C GLU A 67 24.19 8.10 -4.19
N LEU A 68 23.23 7.42 -3.57
CA LEU A 68 22.70 6.14 -4.06
C LEU A 68 22.09 6.25 -5.46
N ARG A 69 21.35 7.34 -5.74
CA ARG A 69 20.79 7.58 -7.09
C ARG A 69 21.88 7.81 -8.13
N LYS A 70 22.95 8.52 -7.76
CA LYS A 70 24.12 8.71 -8.62
C LYS A 70 24.81 7.38 -8.89
N GLU A 71 25.10 6.59 -7.86
CA GLU A 71 25.65 5.23 -7.99
C GLU A 71 24.78 4.37 -8.93
N LEU A 72 23.46 4.38 -8.75
CA LEU A 72 22.52 3.60 -9.56
C LEU A 72 22.59 3.98 -11.05
N SER A 73 22.74 5.27 -11.36
CA SER A 73 22.85 5.76 -12.74
C SER A 73 24.14 5.30 -13.43
N SER A 74 25.23 5.15 -12.68
CA SER A 74 26.53 4.68 -13.19
C SER A 74 26.68 3.15 -13.17
N ALA A 75 25.82 2.44 -12.42
CA ALA A 75 25.94 0.99 -12.26
C ALA A 75 25.68 0.26 -13.59
N VAL A 76 26.65 -0.56 -13.99
CA VAL A 76 26.59 -1.34 -15.24
C VAL A 76 26.05 -2.74 -14.98
N SER A 77 26.43 -3.34 -13.85
CA SER A 77 26.04 -4.71 -13.52
C SER A 77 24.62 -4.80 -12.94
N PRO A 78 23.77 -5.75 -13.39
CA PRO A 78 22.47 -6.00 -12.77
C PRO A 78 22.55 -6.26 -11.26
N LYS A 79 23.60 -6.97 -10.80
CA LYS A 79 23.79 -7.30 -9.38
C LYS A 79 24.12 -6.05 -8.55
N GLU A 80 24.90 -5.14 -9.11
CA GLU A 80 25.23 -3.85 -8.46
C GLU A 80 23.99 -2.96 -8.36
N ARG A 81 23.22 -2.85 -9.45
CA ARG A 81 21.94 -2.13 -9.46
C ARG A 81 20.99 -2.65 -8.39
N GLU A 82 20.87 -3.97 -8.24
CA GLU A 82 20.00 -4.57 -7.24
C GLU A 82 20.45 -4.26 -5.81
N LYS A 83 21.76 -4.29 -5.54
CA LYS A 83 22.32 -3.91 -4.23
C LYS A 83 22.00 -2.44 -3.90
N ILE A 84 22.14 -1.54 -4.87
CA ILE A 84 21.85 -0.11 -4.68
C ILE A 84 20.34 0.12 -4.48
N LYS A 85 19.48 -0.57 -5.24
CA LYS A 85 18.03 -0.55 -5.04
C LYS A 85 17.63 -1.05 -3.66
N SER A 86 18.27 -2.10 -3.15
CA SER A 86 18.04 -2.59 -1.78
C SER A 86 18.38 -1.52 -0.73
N ARG A 87 19.52 -0.83 -0.88
CA ARG A 87 19.90 0.29 0.01
C ARG A 87 18.87 1.42 -0.05
N LEU A 88 18.47 1.86 -1.25
CA LEU A 88 17.42 2.87 -1.42
C LEU A 88 16.10 2.46 -0.76
N LYS A 89 15.72 1.18 -0.88
CA LYS A 89 14.53 0.62 -0.21
C LYS A 89 14.67 0.67 1.31
N GLU A 90 15.83 0.29 1.85
CA GLU A 90 16.10 0.36 3.30
C GLU A 90 16.02 1.79 3.83
N THR A 91 16.62 2.76 3.13
CA THR A 91 16.55 4.19 3.48
C THR A 91 15.10 4.68 3.47
N ARG A 92 14.34 4.34 2.41
CA ARG A 92 12.90 4.66 2.32
C ARG A 92 12.10 4.05 3.47
N ASN A 93 12.37 2.80 3.83
CA ASN A 93 11.68 2.14 4.94
C ASN A 93 11.97 2.83 6.27
N LYS A 94 13.23 3.23 6.55
CA LYS A 94 13.57 4.00 7.77
C LYS A 94 12.78 5.31 7.88
N ILE A 95 12.54 5.99 6.76
CA ILE A 95 11.73 7.21 6.71
C ILE A 95 10.28 6.89 7.11
N LEU A 96 9.67 5.91 6.45
CA LEU A 96 8.26 5.54 6.67
C LEU A 96 8.02 4.89 8.04
N GLU A 97 8.98 4.16 8.59
CA GLU A 97 8.94 3.57 9.93
C GLU A 97 8.75 4.63 11.03
N SER A 98 9.15 5.88 10.80
CA SER A 98 8.96 6.99 11.75
C SER A 98 7.49 7.34 12.01
N ILE A 99 6.58 6.98 11.09
CA ILE A 99 5.14 7.21 11.20
C ILE A 99 4.32 5.92 11.19
N LEU A 100 4.93 4.77 10.91
CA LEU A 100 4.23 3.51 10.62
C LEU A 100 3.19 3.15 11.68
N SER A 101 3.55 3.22 12.98
CA SER A 101 2.62 2.84 14.04
C SER A 101 1.36 3.71 14.08
N GLU A 102 1.54 5.02 13.93
CA GLU A 102 0.43 5.98 13.93
C GLU A 102 -0.40 5.85 12.64
N ALA A 103 0.25 5.71 11.49
CA ALA A 103 -0.43 5.51 10.21
C ALA A 103 -1.29 4.25 10.22
N PHE A 104 -0.77 3.13 10.76
CA PHE A 104 -1.53 1.88 10.87
C PHE A 104 -2.71 2.00 11.85
N ALA A 105 -2.53 2.69 12.99
CA ALA A 105 -3.61 2.94 13.93
C ALA A 105 -4.73 3.81 13.30
N VAL A 106 -4.36 4.85 12.55
CA VAL A 106 -5.30 5.71 11.81
C VAL A 106 -6.07 4.90 10.77
N VAL A 107 -5.40 4.12 9.92
CA VAL A 107 -6.06 3.29 8.90
C VAL A 107 -7.01 2.27 9.55
N ARG A 108 -6.61 1.65 10.67
CA ARG A 108 -7.46 0.73 11.43
C ARG A 108 -8.74 1.41 11.91
N GLU A 109 -8.63 2.60 12.51
CA GLU A 109 -9.80 3.34 12.99
C GLU A 109 -10.70 3.78 11.84
N VAL A 110 -10.11 4.26 10.73
CA VAL A 110 -10.89 4.63 9.54
C VAL A 110 -11.59 3.42 8.92
N GLY A 111 -10.94 2.26 8.84
CA GLY A 111 -11.57 1.01 8.39
C GLY A 111 -12.79 0.65 9.23
N LYS A 112 -12.70 0.82 10.56
CA LYS A 112 -13.82 0.63 11.48
C LYS A 112 -14.94 1.64 11.23
N ARG A 113 -14.64 2.92 11.03
CA ARG A 113 -15.65 3.97 10.83
C ARG A 113 -16.34 3.91 9.46
N THR A 114 -15.59 3.57 8.41
CA THR A 114 -16.07 3.70 7.02
C THR A 114 -16.70 2.43 6.48
N ILE A 115 -16.11 1.27 6.79
CA ILE A 115 -16.56 -0.02 6.25
C ILE A 115 -16.86 -1.05 7.35
N ASN A 116 -16.89 -0.62 8.62
CA ASN A 116 -17.14 -1.46 9.78
C ASN A 116 -16.15 -2.64 9.92
N MET A 117 -14.88 -2.43 9.53
CA MET A 117 -13.83 -3.44 9.64
C MET A 117 -12.62 -2.91 10.41
N ARG A 118 -12.37 -3.44 11.60
CA ARG A 118 -11.17 -3.16 12.40
C ARG A 118 -10.11 -4.22 12.13
N HIS A 119 -8.91 -3.83 11.71
CA HIS A 119 -7.81 -4.78 11.51
C HIS A 119 -7.50 -5.58 12.79
N PHE A 120 -7.39 -6.90 12.68
CA PHE A 120 -6.87 -7.77 13.74
C PHE A 120 -5.35 -7.65 13.87
N ASP A 121 -4.79 -8.15 14.97
CA ASP A 121 -3.35 -8.06 15.21
C ASP A 121 -2.54 -8.90 14.21
N VAL A 122 -3.08 -10.05 13.78
CA VAL A 122 -2.50 -10.86 12.70
C VAL A 122 -2.48 -10.12 11.36
N GLN A 123 -3.48 -9.27 11.11
CA GLN A 123 -3.54 -8.41 9.94
C GLN A 123 -2.53 -7.27 10.01
N LEU A 124 -2.32 -6.67 11.19
CA LEU A 124 -1.24 -5.70 11.39
C LEU A 124 0.14 -6.32 11.18
N ILE A 125 0.35 -7.56 11.66
CA ILE A 125 1.59 -8.32 11.42
C ILE A 125 1.80 -8.50 9.92
N GLY A 126 0.77 -8.95 9.19
CA GLY A 126 0.82 -9.05 7.72
C GLY A 126 1.18 -7.71 7.07
N GLY A 127 0.61 -6.61 7.55
CA GLY A 127 0.94 -5.26 7.10
C GLY A 127 2.41 -4.91 7.29
N VAL A 128 2.99 -5.18 8.46
CA VAL A 128 4.41 -4.92 8.72
C VAL A 128 5.32 -5.80 7.85
N VAL A 129 4.95 -7.06 7.62
CA VAL A 129 5.70 -7.97 6.76
C VAL A 129 5.72 -7.46 5.31
N LEU A 130 4.59 -6.99 4.79
CA LEU A 130 4.50 -6.36 3.47
C LEU A 130 5.33 -5.05 3.39
N HIS A 131 5.36 -4.25 4.45
CA HIS A 131 6.19 -3.04 4.52
C HIS A 131 7.68 -3.35 4.38
N GLN A 132 8.14 -4.44 5.00
CA GLN A 132 9.50 -4.96 4.85
C GLN A 132 9.79 -5.50 3.42
N GLY A 133 8.76 -5.56 2.56
CA GLY A 133 8.80 -6.10 1.21
C GLY A 133 9.10 -7.60 1.22
N LYS A 134 8.47 -8.32 2.15
CA LYS A 134 8.43 -9.78 2.23
C LYS A 134 7.03 -10.26 1.85
N ILE A 135 6.88 -11.56 1.66
CA ILE A 135 5.58 -12.21 1.44
C ILE A 135 4.92 -12.46 2.80
N ALA A 136 3.70 -11.97 2.97
CA ALA A 136 2.86 -12.27 4.12
C ALA A 136 1.90 -13.41 3.75
N GLU A 137 2.25 -14.64 4.14
CA GLU A 137 1.36 -15.80 3.96
C GLU A 137 0.23 -15.76 4.99
N MET A 138 -1.00 -15.59 4.50
CA MET A 138 -2.21 -15.53 5.30
C MET A 138 -3.24 -16.47 4.68
N ALA A 139 -3.96 -17.24 5.51
CA ALA A 139 -4.99 -18.14 5.01
C ALA A 139 -6.13 -17.39 4.31
N THR A 140 -6.82 -18.07 3.40
CA THR A 140 -8.03 -17.52 2.76
C THR A 140 -9.05 -17.13 3.84
N GLY A 141 -9.62 -15.93 3.73
CA GLY A 141 -10.56 -15.39 4.71
C GLY A 141 -9.92 -14.57 5.84
N GLU A 142 -8.58 -14.54 5.97
CA GLU A 142 -7.88 -13.72 6.96
C GLU A 142 -7.88 -12.21 6.64
N GLY A 143 -8.51 -11.80 5.53
CA GLY A 143 -8.69 -10.40 5.16
C GLY A 143 -7.47 -9.74 4.50
N LYS A 144 -6.78 -10.44 3.59
CA LYS A 144 -5.64 -9.91 2.80
C LYS A 144 -5.95 -8.55 2.13
N THR A 145 -7.15 -8.40 1.57
CA THR A 145 -7.63 -7.15 0.95
C THR A 145 -7.58 -5.97 1.93
N LEU A 146 -8.03 -6.17 3.17
CA LEU A 146 -7.98 -5.14 4.21
C LEU A 146 -6.54 -4.87 4.65
N VAL A 147 -5.68 -5.88 4.73
CA VAL A 147 -4.25 -5.72 5.08
C VAL A 147 -3.50 -4.82 4.10
N ALA A 148 -3.80 -4.92 2.80
CA ALA A 148 -3.17 -4.11 1.77
C ALA A 148 -3.34 -2.59 2.03
N THR A 149 -4.46 -2.17 2.60
CA THR A 149 -4.77 -0.76 2.90
C THR A 149 -3.75 -0.09 3.82
N LEU A 150 -3.18 -0.83 4.77
CA LEU A 150 -2.17 -0.31 5.70
C LEU A 150 -0.93 0.19 4.94
N ASN A 151 -0.46 -0.61 3.99
CA ASN A 151 0.73 -0.32 3.21
C ASN A 151 0.47 0.63 2.05
N ALA A 152 -0.68 0.50 1.41
CA ALA A 152 -1.06 1.39 0.33
C ALA A 152 -1.27 2.82 0.83
N TYR A 153 -1.89 3.00 2.01
CA TYR A 153 -1.93 4.31 2.65
C TYR A 153 -0.51 4.82 2.97
N LEU A 154 0.27 4.05 3.74
CA LEU A 154 1.60 4.47 4.18
C LEU A 154 2.54 4.86 3.03
N ASN A 155 2.59 4.04 1.96
CA ASN A 155 3.43 4.32 0.80
C ASN A 155 2.78 5.37 -0.13
N GLY A 156 1.44 5.45 -0.19
CA GLY A 156 0.71 6.45 -0.96
C GLY A 156 0.98 7.88 -0.48
N LEU A 157 1.26 8.07 0.81
CA LEU A 157 1.65 9.38 1.37
C LEU A 157 2.92 9.98 0.75
N THR A 158 3.77 9.17 0.09
CA THR A 158 4.94 9.67 -0.64
C THR A 158 4.59 10.41 -1.93
N GLY A 159 3.36 10.23 -2.44
CA GLY A 159 2.94 10.76 -3.74
C GLY A 159 3.61 10.09 -4.95
N GLU A 160 4.46 9.07 -4.75
CA GLU A 160 5.12 8.33 -5.84
C GLU A 160 4.24 7.19 -6.41
N GLY A 161 3.15 6.85 -5.73
CA GLY A 161 2.16 5.86 -6.17
C GLY A 161 2.37 4.45 -5.63
N VAL A 162 1.26 3.73 -5.53
CA VAL A 162 1.21 2.33 -5.12
C VAL A 162 0.37 1.53 -6.11
N HIS A 163 0.89 0.40 -6.57
CA HIS A 163 0.11 -0.55 -7.36
C HIS A 163 -0.39 -1.69 -6.47
N ILE A 164 -1.69 -1.99 -6.50
CA ILE A 164 -2.24 -3.22 -5.94
C ILE A 164 -2.63 -4.13 -7.09
N ILE A 165 -1.93 -5.26 -7.17
CA ILE A 165 -2.04 -6.21 -8.26
C ILE A 165 -2.92 -7.36 -7.79
N THR A 166 -3.99 -7.64 -8.54
CA THR A 166 -4.94 -8.72 -8.30
C THR A 166 -4.97 -9.67 -9.49
N VAL A 167 -5.64 -10.81 -9.35
CA VAL A 167 -5.64 -11.87 -10.39
C VAL A 167 -6.61 -11.63 -11.55
N ASN A 168 -7.62 -10.77 -11.40
CA ASN A 168 -8.58 -10.47 -12.47
C ASN A 168 -9.28 -9.11 -12.30
N ASP A 169 -9.85 -8.62 -13.39
CA ASP A 169 -10.53 -7.32 -13.46
C ASP A 169 -11.69 -7.18 -12.46
N TYR A 170 -12.42 -8.27 -12.19
CA TYR A 170 -13.52 -8.24 -11.23
C TYR A 170 -13.01 -7.95 -9.81
N LEU A 171 -11.94 -8.63 -9.38
CA LEU A 171 -11.33 -8.39 -8.06
C LEU A 171 -10.73 -6.99 -7.98
N ALA A 172 -10.03 -6.52 -9.02
CA ALA A 172 -9.51 -5.15 -9.08
C ALA A 172 -10.62 -4.11 -8.87
N ARG A 173 -11.76 -4.24 -9.58
CA ARG A 173 -12.91 -3.35 -9.42
C ARG A 173 -13.54 -3.47 -8.04
N ARG A 174 -13.86 -4.69 -7.61
CA ARG A 174 -14.50 -4.96 -6.32
C ARG A 174 -13.68 -4.36 -5.18
N ASP A 175 -12.38 -4.58 -5.19
CA ASP A 175 -11.50 -4.14 -4.09
C ASP A 175 -11.28 -2.64 -4.10
N THR A 176 -11.28 -2.02 -5.28
CA THR A 176 -11.30 -0.55 -5.40
C THR A 176 -12.56 0.03 -4.76
N GLU A 177 -13.73 -0.53 -5.04
CA GLU A 177 -15.00 -0.05 -4.47
C GLU A 177 -15.13 -0.38 -2.97
N TRP A 178 -14.58 -1.50 -2.53
CA TRP A 178 -14.67 -1.92 -1.14
C TRP A 178 -13.72 -1.13 -0.24
N MET A 179 -12.45 -0.98 -0.63
CA MET A 179 -11.45 -0.27 0.19
C MET A 179 -11.44 1.23 -0.08
N GLY A 180 -12.04 1.68 -1.19
CA GLY A 180 -12.14 3.09 -1.60
C GLY A 180 -12.57 4.06 -0.49
N PRO A 181 -13.60 3.76 0.34
CA PRO A 181 -14.01 4.63 1.44
C PRO A 181 -12.90 4.95 2.44
N ILE A 182 -11.98 4.01 2.71
CA ILE A 182 -10.87 4.24 3.64
C ILE A 182 -9.92 5.30 3.07
N TYR A 183 -9.50 5.11 1.82
CA TYR A 183 -8.57 6.03 1.16
C TYR A 183 -9.21 7.38 0.91
N HIS A 184 -10.45 7.40 0.41
CA HIS A 184 -11.22 8.62 0.18
C HIS A 184 -11.40 9.42 1.47
N PHE A 185 -11.76 8.76 2.57
CA PHE A 185 -11.85 9.40 3.88
C PHE A 185 -10.53 10.05 4.26
N LEU A 186 -9.41 9.35 4.08
CA LEU A 186 -8.06 9.85 4.37
C LEU A 186 -7.49 10.82 3.32
N GLY A 187 -8.27 11.21 2.31
CA GLY A 187 -7.85 12.17 1.29
C GLY A 187 -6.89 11.61 0.23
N LEU A 188 -6.83 10.29 0.06
CA LEU A 188 -6.10 9.62 -1.02
C LEU A 188 -7.02 9.30 -2.19
N SER A 189 -6.49 9.45 -3.39
CA SER A 189 -7.13 9.09 -4.65
C SER A 189 -6.87 7.62 -5.01
N MET A 190 -7.87 6.99 -5.63
CA MET A 190 -7.89 5.56 -5.92
C MET A 190 -8.26 5.32 -7.38
N GLY A 191 -7.34 4.72 -8.14
CA GLY A 191 -7.55 4.30 -9.52
C GLY A 191 -7.79 2.80 -9.64
N CYS A 192 -8.53 2.41 -10.68
CA CYS A 192 -8.69 1.02 -11.11
C CYS A 192 -8.43 0.93 -12.60
N ILE A 193 -7.54 0.02 -13.01
CA ILE A 193 -7.29 -0.30 -14.41
C ILE A 193 -7.86 -1.68 -14.72
N GLN A 194 -8.60 -1.76 -15.83
CA GLN A 194 -9.17 -2.97 -16.41
C GLN A 194 -8.84 -3.01 -17.90
N HIS A 195 -9.15 -4.11 -18.57
CA HIS A 195 -9.00 -4.21 -20.02
C HIS A 195 -9.73 -3.06 -20.74
N ASP A 196 -8.96 -2.23 -21.46
CA ASP A 196 -9.42 -1.04 -22.21
C ASP A 196 -10.25 -0.01 -21.43
N LYS A 197 -10.29 -0.09 -20.09
CA LYS A 197 -11.07 0.82 -19.24
C LYS A 197 -10.31 1.20 -17.99
N SER A 198 -10.47 2.44 -17.56
CA SER A 198 -9.86 2.93 -16.34
C SER A 198 -10.85 3.79 -15.57
N PHE A 199 -10.73 3.76 -14.25
CA PHE A 199 -11.68 4.42 -13.36
C PHE A 199 -10.95 5.10 -12.20
N LEU A 200 -11.57 6.14 -11.65
CA LEU A 200 -11.30 6.62 -10.31
C LEU A 200 -12.48 6.29 -9.40
N PHE A 201 -12.19 5.93 -8.15
CA PHE A 201 -13.19 5.87 -7.10
C PHE A 201 -13.74 7.26 -6.81
N ASP A 202 -15.06 7.39 -6.81
CA ASP A 202 -15.78 8.64 -6.59
C ASP A 202 -17.05 8.38 -5.78
N LEU A 203 -16.99 8.73 -4.48
CA LEU A 203 -18.11 8.54 -3.56
C LEU A 203 -19.30 9.46 -3.88
N SER A 204 -19.08 10.56 -4.62
CA SER A 204 -20.15 11.49 -5.01
C SER A 204 -21.15 10.89 -6.00
N LEU A 205 -20.81 9.76 -6.62
CA LEU A 205 -21.70 8.98 -7.47
C LEU A 205 -22.77 8.20 -6.67
N SER A 206 -22.63 8.11 -5.34
CA SER A 206 -23.64 7.52 -4.48
C SER A 206 -24.91 8.38 -4.44
N GLU A 207 -26.07 7.77 -4.74
CA GLU A 207 -27.38 8.43 -4.59
C GLU A 207 -27.66 8.86 -3.15
N THR A 208 -27.16 8.10 -2.17
CA THR A 208 -27.35 8.36 -0.74
C THR A 208 -26.27 9.27 -0.15
N GLY A 209 -25.24 9.59 -0.94
CA GLY A 209 -24.02 10.26 -0.49
C GLY A 209 -23.18 9.41 0.48
N LYS A 210 -23.46 8.10 0.57
CA LYS A 210 -22.78 7.17 1.48
C LYS A 210 -22.32 5.93 0.73
N TRP A 211 -21.32 5.26 1.30
CA TRP A 211 -20.91 3.94 0.83
C TRP A 211 -21.83 2.86 1.39
N GLU A 212 -22.22 1.93 0.52
CA GLU A 212 -23.18 0.86 0.78
C GLU A 212 -22.56 -0.48 0.40
N SER A 213 -22.51 -1.40 1.37
CA SER A 213 -21.79 -2.68 1.24
C SER A 213 -22.44 -3.64 0.23
N ASP A 214 -23.76 -3.57 0.04
CA ASP A 214 -24.51 -4.38 -0.94
C ASP A 214 -24.28 -3.93 -2.39
N LYS A 215 -23.70 -2.74 -2.60
CA LYS A 215 -23.37 -2.21 -3.93
C LYS A 215 -21.94 -2.50 -4.38
N VAL A 216 -21.10 -3.06 -3.52
CA VAL A 216 -19.68 -3.33 -3.84
C VAL A 216 -19.57 -4.30 -5.02
N GLY A 217 -18.72 -3.96 -6.00
CA GLY A 217 -18.49 -4.75 -7.22
C GLY A 217 -19.38 -4.35 -8.40
N SER A 218 -20.40 -3.51 -8.16
CA SER A 218 -21.35 -3.06 -9.18
C SER A 218 -20.76 -2.02 -10.14
N GLY A 219 -19.69 -1.32 -9.74
CA GLY A 219 -19.10 -0.23 -10.52
C GLY A 219 -19.76 1.13 -10.31
N ILE A 220 -20.74 1.28 -9.40
CA ILE A 220 -21.44 2.56 -9.19
C ILE A 220 -20.52 3.66 -8.64
N TYR A 221 -19.46 3.30 -7.92
CA TYR A 221 -18.52 4.28 -7.34
C TYR A 221 -17.35 4.57 -8.27
N LEU A 222 -17.41 4.15 -9.53
CA LEU A 222 -16.29 4.23 -10.46
C LEU A 222 -16.57 5.20 -11.61
N ARG A 223 -15.94 6.37 -11.53
CA ARG A 223 -15.96 7.37 -12.60
C ARG A 223 -14.98 6.97 -13.70
N PRO A 224 -15.39 6.82 -14.98
CA PRO A 224 -14.47 6.55 -16.07
C PRO A 224 -13.45 7.67 -16.26
N VAL A 225 -12.19 7.31 -16.47
CA VAL A 225 -11.07 8.24 -16.67
C VAL A 225 -10.09 7.73 -17.72
N SER A 226 -9.13 8.57 -18.11
CA SER A 226 -8.00 8.13 -18.93
C SER A 226 -7.10 7.17 -18.16
N ARG A 227 -6.34 6.32 -18.88
CA ARG A 227 -5.36 5.43 -18.24
C ARG A 227 -4.29 6.21 -17.46
N GLN A 228 -3.86 7.37 -17.99
CA GLN A 228 -2.95 8.29 -17.31
C GLN A 228 -3.52 8.79 -15.98
N GLU A 229 -4.78 9.25 -15.97
CA GLU A 229 -5.42 9.75 -14.74
C GLU A 229 -5.53 8.67 -13.67
N ALA A 230 -5.81 7.41 -14.05
CA ALA A 230 -5.82 6.29 -13.11
C ALA A 230 -4.43 5.97 -12.50
N TYR A 231 -3.34 6.14 -13.26
CA TYR A 231 -1.97 5.99 -12.75
C TYR A 231 -1.49 7.17 -11.90
N LEU A 232 -2.07 8.35 -12.08
CA LEU A 232 -1.78 9.53 -11.24
C LEU A 232 -2.41 9.44 -9.85
N ALA A 233 -3.40 8.55 -9.65
CA ALA A 233 -3.98 8.29 -8.35
C ALA A 233 -2.94 7.77 -7.34
N ASP A 234 -3.07 8.11 -6.06
CA ASP A 234 -2.15 7.71 -4.99
C ASP A 234 -1.99 6.18 -4.90
N VAL A 235 -3.09 5.46 -5.16
CA VAL A 235 -3.14 4.00 -5.22
C VAL A 235 -3.89 3.57 -6.48
N THR A 236 -3.33 2.62 -7.22
CA THR A 236 -3.93 2.08 -8.45
C THR A 236 -4.09 0.57 -8.32
N TYR A 237 -5.32 0.07 -8.41
CA TYR A 237 -5.64 -1.34 -8.50
C TYR A 237 -5.65 -1.81 -9.95
N GLY A 238 -5.24 -3.04 -10.20
CA GLY A 238 -5.27 -3.63 -11.54
C GLY A 238 -4.86 -5.08 -11.53
N THR A 239 -4.71 -5.65 -12.73
CA THR A 239 -4.16 -7.01 -12.90
C THR A 239 -2.70 -6.95 -13.33
N ASN A 240 -1.96 -8.03 -13.08
CA ASN A 240 -0.59 -8.19 -13.55
C ASN A 240 -0.47 -7.97 -15.06
N ASN A 241 -1.45 -8.47 -15.83
CA ASN A 241 -1.52 -8.30 -17.28
C ASN A 241 -1.65 -6.82 -17.67
N GLU A 242 -2.58 -6.07 -17.08
CA GLU A 242 -2.79 -4.66 -17.43
C GLU A 242 -1.54 -3.81 -17.10
N PHE A 243 -0.97 -3.97 -15.90
CA PHE A 243 0.29 -3.28 -15.54
C PHE A 243 1.44 -3.65 -16.48
N GLY A 244 1.56 -4.93 -16.87
CA GLY A 244 2.59 -5.40 -17.80
C GLY A 244 2.41 -4.84 -19.21
N PHE A 245 1.19 -4.87 -19.74
CA PHE A 245 0.90 -4.34 -21.07
C PHE A 245 1.08 -2.83 -21.14
N ASP A 246 0.68 -2.09 -20.11
CA ASP A 246 0.93 -0.64 -20.04
C ASP A 246 2.43 -0.32 -20.01
N TYR A 247 3.23 -1.08 -19.25
CA TYR A 247 4.68 -0.95 -19.28
C TYR A 247 5.26 -1.20 -20.69
N LEU A 248 4.82 -2.26 -21.38
CA LEU A 248 5.28 -2.55 -22.74
C LEU A 248 4.87 -1.47 -23.73
N ARG A 249 3.62 -0.98 -23.66
CA ARG A 249 3.11 0.12 -24.50
C ARG A 249 3.90 1.40 -24.29
N ASP A 250 4.23 1.75 -23.05
CA ASP A 250 5.02 2.94 -22.73
C ASP A 250 6.45 2.91 -23.31
N ASN A 251 7.00 1.71 -23.50
CA ASN A 251 8.30 1.51 -24.14
C ASN A 251 8.22 1.48 -25.68
N MET A 252 7.01 1.42 -26.25
CA MET A 252 6.74 1.59 -27.68
C MET A 252 6.19 2.98 -28.04
N ALA A 253 5.86 3.80 -27.03
CA ALA A 253 5.35 5.15 -27.21
C ALA A 253 6.36 6.04 -27.95
N ILE A 254 5.87 6.78 -28.96
CA ILE A 254 6.70 7.68 -29.77
C ILE A 254 7.00 8.97 -29.01
N ARG A 255 6.02 9.49 -28.25
CA ARG A 255 6.16 10.72 -27.45
C ARG A 255 6.05 10.38 -25.96
N LEU A 256 6.70 11.19 -25.13
CA LEU A 256 6.64 11.04 -23.66
C LEU A 256 5.22 11.22 -23.12
N GLU A 257 4.43 12.10 -23.73
CA GLU A 257 3.03 12.37 -23.39
C GLU A 257 2.06 11.23 -23.72
N ASP A 258 2.49 10.25 -24.53
CA ASP A 258 1.69 9.06 -24.83
C ASP A 258 1.88 7.95 -23.77
N ARG A 259 2.82 8.12 -22.84
CA ARG A 259 3.07 7.16 -21.75
C ARG A 259 2.00 7.27 -20.68
N VAL A 260 1.55 6.13 -20.16
CA VAL A 260 0.46 6.09 -19.17
C VAL A 260 0.97 5.85 -17.75
N GLN A 261 2.05 5.08 -17.57
CA GLN A 261 2.60 4.81 -16.25
C GLN A 261 3.48 5.97 -15.78
N ARG A 262 3.61 6.03 -14.45
CA ARG A 262 4.62 6.83 -13.76
C ARG A 262 5.73 5.92 -13.20
N LYS A 263 6.68 6.53 -12.48
CA LYS A 263 7.79 5.84 -11.83
C LYS A 263 7.28 4.64 -11.00
N LEU A 264 7.86 3.46 -11.23
CA LEU A 264 7.57 2.26 -10.46
C LEU A 264 8.13 2.40 -9.04
N ASN A 265 7.26 2.57 -8.05
CA ASN A 265 7.63 2.82 -6.65
C ASN A 265 7.37 1.63 -5.73
N TYR A 266 6.10 1.26 -5.54
CA TYR A 266 5.71 0.19 -4.63
C TYR A 266 4.55 -0.61 -5.22
N ALA A 267 4.62 -1.94 -5.09
CA ALA A 267 3.57 -2.84 -5.53
C ALA A 267 3.27 -3.89 -4.46
N ILE A 268 1.99 -4.17 -4.25
CA ILE A 268 1.50 -5.28 -3.45
C ILE A 268 0.86 -6.26 -4.42
N VAL A 269 1.38 -7.48 -4.50
CA VAL A 269 0.81 -8.55 -5.31
C VAL A 269 -0.07 -9.42 -4.42
N ASP A 270 -1.38 -9.34 -4.62
CA ASP A 270 -2.33 -10.27 -4.01
C ASP A 270 -2.27 -11.61 -4.77
N GLU A 271 -2.50 -12.72 -4.03
CA GLU A 271 -2.38 -14.09 -4.55
C GLU A 271 -1.08 -14.35 -5.35
N VAL A 272 0.07 -14.01 -4.74
CA VAL A 272 1.41 -14.06 -5.36
C VAL A 272 1.84 -15.42 -5.91
N ASP A 273 1.16 -16.49 -5.52
CA ASP A 273 1.37 -17.86 -5.97
C ASP A 273 0.62 -18.22 -7.26
N SER A 274 -0.33 -17.37 -7.69
CA SER A 274 -1.13 -17.52 -8.93
C SER A 274 -0.51 -16.79 -10.12
#